data_AF-A0A0H2YIY2-F1
#
_entry.id   AF-A0A0H2YIY2-F1
#
_cell.length_a   1.000
_cell.length_b   1.000
_cell.length_c   1.000
_cell.angle_alpha   90.00
_cell.angle_beta   90.00
_cell.angle_gamma   90.00
#
_symmetry.space_group_name_H-M   'P 1'
#
loop_
_entity.id
_entity.type
_entity.pdbx_description
1 polymer ?
#
loop_
_entity_poly.entity_id
_entity_poly.type
_entity_poly.pdbx_seq_one_letter_code
_entity_poly.pdbx_strand_id
1 'polypeptide(L)'
;MANILRWREDQRVIRAKLLLQTTQEPIATIGRVVGYDDQLYFSRVFRKRVGVSPSDFRRRSIETNYPQRTFRPADWQDNQGALVRV
;
A
#
# COMPACT_ATOMS: atom_id res chain seq x y z
N MET A 1 1.42 13.31 29.82
CA MET A 1 1.06 14.37 28.86
C MET A 1 1.07 13.76 27.46
N ALA A 2 -0.09 13.52 26.84
CA ALA A 2 -0.14 13.00 25.48
C ALA A 2 0.53 14.02 24.55
N ASN A 3 1.66 13.65 23.94
CA ASN A 3 2.40 14.55 23.07
C ASN A 3 1.59 14.76 21.78
N ILE A 4 0.93 15.91 21.66
CA ILE A 4 0.11 16.31 20.50
C ILE A 4 0.83 16.12 19.17
N LEU A 5 2.18 16.23 19.18
CA LEU A 5 3.02 15.96 18.03
C LEU A 5 2.91 14.51 17.56
N ARG A 6 2.89 13.54 18.49
CA ARG A 6 2.75 12.13 18.16
C ARG A 6 1.42 11.85 17.46
N TRP A 7 0.33 12.44 17.95
CA TRP A 7 -1.00 12.29 17.34
C TRP A 7 -1.04 12.87 15.93
N ARG A 8 -0.47 14.08 15.74
CA ARG A 8 -0.38 14.70 14.41
C ARG A 8 0.38 13.82 13.41
N GLU A 9 1.53 13.28 13.82
CA GLU A 9 2.33 12.40 12.98
C GLU A 9 1.57 11.10 12.63
N ASP A 10 0.81 10.54 13.59
CA ASP A 10 -0.02 9.36 13.35
C ASP A 10 -1.12 9.65 12.31
N GLN A 11 -1.80 10.81 12.40
CA GLN A 11 -2.82 11.22 11.43
C GLN A 11 -2.25 11.36 10.01
N ARG A 12 -1.05 11.95 9.88
CA ARG A 12 -0.37 12.09 8.58
C ARG A 12 -0.06 10.72 7.96
N VAL A 13 0.40 9.77 8.77
CA VAL A 13 0.67 8.40 8.32
C VAL A 13 -0.61 7.67 7.91
N ILE A 14 -1.70 7.83 8.67
CA ILE A 14 -3.01 7.25 8.32
C ILE A 14 -3.48 7.76 6.95
N ARG A 15 -3.42 9.08 6.74
CA ARG A 15 -3.81 9.67 5.45
C ARG A 15 -2.91 9.20 4.30
N ALA A 16 -1.61 9.08 4.53
CA ALA A 16 -0.67 8.58 3.54
C ALA A 16 -0.97 7.13 3.14
N LYS A 17 -1.30 6.24 4.10
CA LYS A 17 -1.69 4.86 3.81
C LYS A 17 -2.91 4.79 2.89
N LEU A 18 -3.95 5.57 3.21
CA LEU A 18 -5.16 5.64 2.40
C LEU A 18 -4.85 6.06 0.96
N LEU A 19 -4.11 7.17 0.78
CA LEU A 19 -3.74 7.64 -0.56
C LEU A 19 -2.87 6.65 -1.33
N LEU A 20 -1.96 5.94 -0.66
CA LEU A 20 -1.13 4.90 -1.28
C LEU A 20 -1.96 3.70 -1.78
N GLN A 21 -3.09 3.41 -1.12
CA GLN A 21 -3.98 2.28 -1.46
C GLN A 21 -5.02 2.66 -2.52
N THR A 22 -5.54 3.88 -2.49
CA THR A 22 -6.68 4.28 -3.33
C THR A 22 -6.29 5.05 -4.58
N THR A 23 -5.02 5.48 -4.70
CA THR A 23 -4.56 6.31 -5.81
C THR A 23 -3.25 5.81 -6.41
N GLN A 24 -2.98 6.20 -7.66
CA GLN A 24 -1.72 5.95 -8.36
C GLN A 24 -0.77 7.15 -8.32
N GLU A 25 -1.06 8.16 -7.49
CA GLU A 25 -0.29 9.40 -7.39
C GLU A 25 1.20 9.14 -7.07
N PRO A 26 2.15 9.93 -7.60
CA PRO A 26 3.55 9.80 -7.23
C PRO A 26 3.77 9.93 -5.72
N ILE A 27 4.71 9.17 -5.17
CA ILE A 27 5.03 9.17 -3.73
C ILE A 27 5.43 10.58 -3.27
N ALA A 28 6.11 11.35 -4.12
CA ALA A 28 6.43 12.76 -3.87
C ALA A 28 5.16 13.61 -3.66
N THR A 29 4.16 13.44 -4.51
CA THR A 29 2.88 14.16 -4.43
C THR A 29 2.14 13.79 -3.15
N ILE A 30 2.08 12.51 -2.81
CA ILE A 30 1.47 12.05 -1.55
C ILE A 30 2.19 12.65 -0.33
N GLY A 31 3.53 12.65 -0.35
CA GLY A 31 4.35 13.29 0.68
C GLY A 31 3.95 14.75 0.91
N ARG A 32 3.87 15.54 -0.17
CA ARG A 32 3.44 16.95 -0.10
C ARG A 32 2.02 17.09 0.45
N VAL A 33 1.08 16.28 -0.03
CA VAL A 33 -0.33 16.32 0.41
C VAL A 33 -0.47 16.02 1.91
N VAL A 34 0.33 15.11 2.46
CA VAL A 34 0.32 14.82 3.91
C VAL A 34 1.25 15.73 4.73
N GLY A 35 1.83 16.74 4.08
CA GLY A 35 2.57 17.83 4.72
C GLY A 35 4.08 17.59 4.89
N TYR A 36 4.69 16.81 4.01
CA TYR A 36 6.14 16.64 3.88
C TYR A 36 6.62 17.15 2.52
N ASP A 37 7.48 18.17 2.53
CA ASP A 37 7.99 18.76 1.28
C ASP A 37 9.02 17.85 0.59
N ASP A 38 9.79 17.11 1.38
CA ASP A 38 10.82 16.18 0.92
C ASP A 38 10.29 14.73 0.89
N GLN A 39 10.28 14.13 -0.31
CA GLN A 39 9.85 12.75 -0.54
C GLN A 39 10.73 11.72 0.19
N LEU A 40 12.04 11.91 0.24
CA LEU A 40 12.98 11.00 0.91
C LEU A 40 12.76 11.04 2.42
N TYR A 41 12.56 12.24 2.98
CA TYR A 41 12.23 12.40 4.40
C TYR A 41 10.90 11.72 4.73
N PHE A 42 9.85 11.98 3.94
CA PHE A 42 8.56 11.28 4.08
C PHE A 42 8.73 9.76 4.06
N SER A 43 9.49 9.24 3.09
CA SER A 43 9.70 7.80 2.93
C SER A 43 10.41 7.18 4.13
N ARG A 44 11.38 7.88 4.73
CA ARG A 44 12.08 7.47 5.96
C ARG A 44 11.13 7.45 7.16
N VAL A 45 10.35 8.53 7.35
CA VAL A 45 9.38 8.63 8.46
C VAL A 45 8.29 7.57 8.32
N PHE A 46 7.72 7.41 7.13
CA PHE A 46 6.71 6.41 6.86
C PHE A 46 7.23 5.00 7.14
N ARG A 47 8.43 4.66 6.65
CA ARG A 47 9.04 3.35 6.92
C ARG A 47 9.30 3.14 8.41
N LYS A 48 9.77 4.15 9.14
CA LYS A 48 9.96 4.06 10.59
C LYS A 48 8.65 3.77 11.34
N ARG A 49 7.51 4.29 10.85
CA ARG A 49 6.20 4.14 11.48
C ARG A 49 5.42 2.90 11.03
N VAL A 50 5.59 2.48 9.78
CA VAL A 50 4.79 1.42 9.12
C VAL A 50 5.59 0.14 8.92
N GLY A 51 6.92 0.20 9.00
CA GLY A 51 7.84 -0.94 8.84
C GLY A 51 8.31 -1.17 7.40
N VAL A 52 7.65 -0.59 6.41
CA VAL A 52 7.94 -0.78 4.97
C VAL A 52 7.96 0.54 4.21
N SER A 53 8.59 0.57 3.04
CA SER A 53 8.60 1.78 2.21
C SER A 53 7.20 2.09 1.66
N PRO A 54 6.88 3.36 1.33
CA PRO A 54 5.62 3.72 0.68
C PRO A 54 5.38 2.94 -0.63
N SER A 55 6.43 2.73 -1.43
CA SER A 55 6.37 1.95 -2.68
C SER A 55 5.98 0.50 -2.43
N ASP A 56 6.62 -0.14 -1.44
CA ASP A 56 6.34 -1.53 -1.08
C ASP A 56 4.94 -1.66 -0.48
N PHE A 57 4.51 -0.69 0.31
CA PHE A 57 3.16 -0.65 0.88
C PHE A 57 2.10 -0.62 -0.23
N ARG A 58 2.28 0.24 -1.24
CA ARG A 58 1.39 0.32 -2.41
C ARG A 58 1.37 -0.98 -3.22
N ARG A 59 2.52 -1.62 -3.42
CA ARG A 59 2.60 -2.89 -4.16
C ARG A 59 1.83 -4.01 -3.45
N ARG A 60 1.97 -4.12 -2.13
CA ARG A 60 1.28 -5.14 -1.31
C ARG A 60 -0.23 -4.96 -1.23
N SER A 61 -0.74 -3.73 -1.30
CA SER A 61 -2.19 -3.51 -1.35
C SER A 61 -2.83 -4.02 -2.64
N ILE A 62 -2.06 -4.07 -3.73
CA ILE A 62 -2.51 -4.68 -4.99
C ILE A 62 -2.51 -6.21 -4.86
N GLU A 63 -1.51 -6.79 -4.18
CA GLU A 63 -1.41 -8.25 -3.95
C GLU A 63 -2.51 -8.79 -3.02
N THR A 64 -3.00 -8.00 -2.06
CA THR A 64 -4.11 -8.45 -1.17
C THR A 64 -5.44 -8.64 -1.93
N ASN A 65 -5.58 -8.05 -3.12
CA ASN A 65 -6.80 -8.18 -3.93
C ASN A 65 -6.78 -9.39 -4.89
N TYR A 66 -5.68 -10.16 -4.96
CA TYR A 66 -5.61 -11.43 -5.69
C TYR A 66 -4.71 -12.40 -4.94
N PRO A 67 -5.23 -13.46 -4.28
CA PRO A 67 -4.39 -14.52 -3.75
C PRO A 67 -3.68 -15.21 -4.93
N GLN A 68 -2.44 -14.82 -5.19
CA GLN A 68 -1.56 -15.43 -6.17
C GLN A 68 -1.14 -16.83 -5.67
N ARG A 69 -2.05 -17.81 -5.71
CA ARG A 69 -1.64 -19.18 -6.00
C ARG A 69 -1.48 -19.19 -7.53
N THR A 70 -0.23 -19.13 -7.96
CA THR A 70 0.19 -19.09 -9.36
C THR A 70 -0.63 -20.04 -10.24
N PHE A 71 -1.64 -19.54 -10.94
CA PHE A 71 -2.24 -20.23 -12.07
C PHE A 71 -1.35 -19.91 -13.27
N ARG A 72 -0.45 -20.84 -13.64
CA ARG A 72 0.31 -20.70 -14.87
C ARG A 72 -0.63 -20.98 -16.04
N PRO A 73 -0.51 -20.28 -17.17
CA PRO A 73 -1.24 -20.62 -18.40
C PRO A 73 -1.02 -22.06 -18.89
N ALA A 74 -0.03 -22.78 -18.35
CA ALA A 74 0.24 -24.19 -18.65
C ALA A 74 -0.60 -25.20 -17.84
N ASP A 75 -1.33 -24.75 -16.81
CA ASP A 75 -2.12 -25.62 -15.93
C ASP A 75 -3.57 -25.83 -16.45
N TRP A 76 -3.91 -25.31 -17.65
CA TRP A 76 -5.25 -25.35 -18.27
C TRP A 76 -5.59 -26.65 -19.02
N GLN A 77 -4.94 -27.76 -18.70
CA GLN A 77 -5.21 -29.05 -19.37
C GLN A 77 -5.77 -30.15 -18.47
N ASP A 78 -5.99 -29.90 -17.18
CA ASP A 78 -6.47 -30.93 -16.25
C ASP A 78 -7.76 -30.56 -15.49
N ASN A 79 -8.73 -29.93 -16.17
CA ASN A 79 -10.03 -29.70 -15.55
C ASN A 79 -11.22 -29.97 -16.48
N GLN A 80 -11.38 -31.25 -16.85
CA GLN A 80 -12.71 -31.77 -17.11
C GLN A 80 -13.42 -31.98 -15.76
N GLY A 81 -14.08 -30.94 -15.25
CA GLY A 81 -15.01 -31.11 -14.14
C GLY A 81 -14.90 -30.10 -13.00
N ALA A 82 -15.05 -28.81 -13.28
CA ALA A 82 -15.49 -27.86 -12.25
C ALA A 82 -16.47 -26.86 -12.87
N LEU A 83 -17.75 -27.17 -12.69
CA LEU A 83 -18.85 -26.28 -13.03
C LEU A 83 -18.75 -25.00 -12.19
N VAL A 84 -18.36 -23.90 -12.82
CA VAL A 84 -18.62 -22.56 -12.28
C VAL A 84 -20.09 -22.28 -12.56
N ARG A 85 -20.96 -22.45 -11.55
CA ARG A 85 -22.31 -21.91 -11.62
C ARG A 85 -22.33 -20.48 -11.07
N VAL A 86 -23.07 -19.66 -11.80
CA VAL A 86 -23.40 -18.25 -11.63
C VAL A 86 -23.89 -17.94 -10.22
#